data_AF-A0A9E2UP45-F1
#
_entry.id   AF-A0A9E2UP45-F1
#
_cell.length_a   1.000
_cell.length_b   1.000
_cell.length_c   1.000
_cell.angle_alpha   90.00
_cell.angle_beta   90.00
_cell.angle_gamma   90.00
#
_symmetry.space_group_name_H-M   'P 1'
#
loop_
_entity.id
_entity.type
_entity.pdbx_description
1 polymer ?
#
loop_
_entity_poly.entity_id
_entity_poly.type
_entity_poly.pdbx_seq_one_letter_code
_entity_poly.pdbx_strand_id
1 'polypeptide(L)'
;SNMRWKYVGEKTILVSFTSPNMLPAQELHDGRMTRVFPYSGTHPKLGYEDPKWKGASWAPMNITYVPRKVWVVEQMPKDPYYNWGLHVNYIDQETYTIWYKEVCEQSGDSRIWVSSLMHYSEGSSGKNNAGDHDAQLYIDEKSHHATCVSRSAHPESFIYMPASTLDPGFFSSNNFLLLSK
;
A
#
# COMPACT_ATOMS: atom_id res chain seq x y z
N SER A 1 14.07 -5.60 15.66
CA SER A 1 13.56 -6.10 14.36
C SER A 1 13.38 -7.61 14.40
N ASN A 2 12.16 -8.09 14.12
CA ASN A 2 11.80 -9.52 13.99
C ASN A 2 12.10 -10.10 12.60
N MET A 3 12.81 -9.35 11.77
CA MET A 3 13.17 -9.71 10.40
C MET A 3 14.70 -9.73 10.26
N ARG A 4 15.22 -10.61 9.40
CA ARG A 4 16.58 -10.54 8.84
C ARG A 4 16.51 -9.80 7.51
N TRP A 5 17.38 -8.82 7.34
CA TRP A 5 17.40 -7.97 6.15
C TRP A 5 18.71 -8.17 5.41
N LYS A 6 18.64 -8.24 4.08
CA LYS A 6 19.81 -8.31 3.21
C LYS A 6 19.62 -7.37 2.04
N TYR A 7 20.54 -6.44 1.89
CA TYR A 7 20.63 -5.60 0.71
C TYR A 7 21.12 -6.44 -0.48
N VAL A 8 20.40 -6.39 -1.59
CA VAL A 8 20.71 -7.18 -2.79
C VAL A 8 21.30 -6.31 -3.90
N GLY A 9 20.83 -5.08 -4.04
CA GLY A 9 21.33 -4.15 -5.05
C GLY A 9 20.32 -3.05 -5.36
N GLU A 10 20.48 -2.42 -6.52
CA GLU A 10 19.64 -1.32 -6.98
C GLU A 10 19.04 -1.63 -8.34
N LYS A 11 17.84 -1.09 -8.60
CA LYS A 11 17.18 -1.16 -9.91
C LYS A 11 16.50 0.16 -10.23
N THR A 12 16.20 0.37 -11.50
CA THR A 12 15.17 1.32 -11.91
C THR A 12 13.94 0.53 -12.28
N ILE A 13 12.79 0.85 -11.67
CA ILE A 13 11.51 0.20 -11.92
C ILE A 13 10.46 1.26 -12.24
N LEU A 14 9.42 0.89 -12.99
CA LEU A 14 8.23 1.71 -13.13
C LEU A 14 7.39 1.52 -11.88
N VAL A 15 6.95 2.59 -11.21
CA VAL A 15 6.07 2.51 -10.03
C VAL A 15 4.72 3.15 -10.33
N SER A 16 3.68 2.71 -9.64
CA SER A 16 2.30 3.08 -9.94
C SER A 16 1.77 4.22 -9.08
N PHE A 17 1.60 5.38 -9.71
CA PHE A 17 0.90 6.52 -9.14
C PHE A 17 -0.55 6.58 -9.60
N THR A 18 -1.47 6.71 -8.65
CA THR A 18 -2.92 6.92 -8.93
C THR A 18 -3.26 8.37 -9.26
N SER A 19 -2.36 9.30 -8.93
CA SER A 19 -2.46 10.72 -9.31
C SER A 19 -1.08 11.23 -9.72
N PRO A 20 -0.96 11.94 -10.86
CA PRO A 20 0.28 12.61 -11.25
C PRO A 20 0.53 13.90 -10.43
N ASN A 21 -0.49 14.38 -9.72
CA ASN A 21 -0.44 15.60 -8.92
C ASN A 21 -0.52 15.26 -7.43
N MET A 22 0.04 16.14 -6.60
CA MET A 22 -0.19 16.12 -5.15
C MET A 22 -1.68 16.26 -4.85
N LEU A 23 -2.18 15.46 -3.91
CA LEU A 23 -3.54 15.59 -3.38
C LEU A 23 -3.51 16.21 -1.97
N PRO A 24 -4.46 17.11 -1.65
CA PRO A 24 -4.50 17.71 -0.33
C PRO A 24 -4.89 16.66 0.73
N ALA A 25 -4.19 16.71 1.87
CA ALA A 25 -4.59 16.03 3.10
C ALA A 25 -5.16 17.05 4.10
N GLN A 26 -6.10 16.61 4.92
CA GLN A 26 -6.66 17.42 6.00
C GLN A 26 -5.94 17.10 7.31
N GLU A 27 -5.34 18.13 7.92
CA GLU A 27 -4.80 18.03 9.28
C GLU A 27 -5.91 18.35 10.29
N LEU A 28 -6.09 17.47 11.28
CA LEU A 28 -7.03 17.64 12.35
C LEU A 28 -6.35 18.30 13.56
N HIS A 29 -7.14 19.00 14.38
CA HIS A 29 -6.66 19.72 15.56
C HIS A 29 -5.98 18.82 16.59
N ASP A 30 -6.32 17.53 16.62
CA ASP A 30 -5.74 16.50 17.50
C ASP A 30 -4.49 15.83 16.90
N GLY A 31 -3.98 16.35 15.79
CA GLY A 31 -2.76 15.87 15.14
C GLY A 31 -2.95 14.67 14.22
N ARG A 32 -4.17 14.14 14.07
CA ARG A 32 -4.48 13.15 13.02
C ARG A 32 -4.45 13.81 11.63
N MET A 33 -4.27 12.99 10.60
CA MET A 33 -4.46 13.41 9.21
C MET A 33 -5.45 12.49 8.51
N THR A 34 -6.33 13.07 7.69
CA THR A 34 -7.27 12.36 6.81
C THR A 34 -7.08 12.81 5.37
N ARG A 35 -7.70 12.09 4.44
CA ARG A 35 -7.94 12.64 3.10
C ARG A 35 -9.02 13.71 3.19
N VAL A 36 -8.99 14.69 2.29
CA VAL A 36 -10.11 15.62 2.11
C VAL A 36 -11.34 14.82 1.66
N PHE A 37 -12.48 15.07 2.29
CA PHE A 37 -13.77 14.47 1.92
C PHE A 37 -14.73 15.55 1.39
N PRO A 38 -15.42 15.33 0.25
CA PRO A 38 -15.35 14.14 -0.61
C PRO A 38 -13.97 13.96 -1.26
N TYR A 39 -13.58 12.71 -1.52
CA TYR A 39 -12.25 12.39 -2.07
C TYR A 39 -12.05 13.06 -3.43
N SER A 40 -10.99 13.87 -3.55
CA SER A 40 -10.68 14.65 -4.75
C SER A 40 -9.78 13.91 -5.75
N GLY A 41 -9.28 12.73 -5.39
CA GLY A 41 -8.44 11.92 -6.27
C GLY A 41 -9.24 11.00 -7.18
N THR A 42 -8.52 10.17 -7.94
CA THR A 42 -9.14 9.18 -8.83
C THR A 42 -8.96 7.79 -8.26
N HIS A 43 -10.06 7.05 -8.09
CA HIS A 43 -9.97 5.65 -7.73
C HIS A 43 -9.41 4.81 -8.89
N PRO A 44 -8.52 3.83 -8.62
CA PRO A 44 -8.08 2.89 -9.64
C PRO A 44 -9.27 2.19 -10.29
N LYS A 45 -9.32 2.24 -11.63
CA LYS A 45 -10.26 1.51 -12.46
C LYS A 45 -9.57 0.29 -13.04
N LEU A 46 -10.24 -0.84 -13.02
CA LEU A 46 -9.71 -2.11 -13.49
C LEU A 46 -10.34 -2.50 -14.82
N GLY A 47 -9.61 -3.30 -15.59
CA GLY A 47 -10.02 -3.73 -16.93
C GLY A 47 -11.44 -4.30 -17.02
N TYR A 48 -11.90 -5.04 -16.00
CA TYR A 48 -13.25 -5.62 -16.00
C TYR A 48 -14.38 -4.58 -15.93
N GLU A 49 -14.09 -3.35 -15.51
CA GLU A 49 -15.07 -2.27 -15.40
C GLU A 49 -15.38 -1.61 -16.76
N ASP A 50 -14.54 -1.81 -17.79
CA ASP A 50 -14.77 -1.31 -19.13
C ASP A 50 -15.03 -2.46 -20.13
N PRO A 51 -16.27 -2.60 -20.66
CA PRO A 51 -16.59 -3.62 -21.67
C PRO A 51 -15.75 -3.56 -22.95
N LYS A 52 -15.11 -2.41 -23.24
CA LYS A 52 -14.24 -2.24 -24.41
C LYS A 52 -12.81 -2.69 -24.14
N TRP A 53 -12.42 -2.90 -22.88
CA TRP A 53 -11.09 -3.34 -22.51
C TRP A 53 -10.78 -4.73 -23.11
N LYS A 54 -9.57 -4.89 -23.66
CA LYS A 54 -9.09 -6.13 -24.29
C LYS A 54 -7.86 -6.72 -23.59
N GLY A 55 -7.32 -6.05 -22.58
CA GLY A 55 -6.20 -6.54 -21.78
C GLY A 55 -6.67 -7.46 -20.65
N ALA A 56 -5.76 -7.75 -19.72
CA ALA A 56 -6.10 -8.51 -18.52
C ALA A 56 -7.18 -7.77 -17.71
N SER A 57 -8.22 -8.49 -17.27
CA SER A 57 -9.37 -7.93 -16.53
C SER A 57 -8.97 -7.25 -15.22
N TRP A 58 -7.87 -7.71 -14.60
CA TRP A 58 -7.35 -7.17 -13.36
C TRP A 58 -6.41 -5.97 -13.54
N ALA A 59 -6.02 -5.64 -14.77
CA ALA A 59 -5.03 -4.60 -15.01
C ALA A 59 -5.61 -3.21 -14.71
N PRO A 60 -4.91 -2.35 -13.92
CA PRO A 60 -5.31 -0.97 -13.73
C PRO A 60 -5.26 -0.17 -15.04
N MET A 61 -6.28 0.65 -15.29
CA MET A 61 -6.46 1.39 -16.55
C MET A 61 -6.08 2.87 -16.47
N ASN A 62 -6.13 3.47 -15.28
CA ASN A 62 -5.96 4.90 -15.05
C ASN A 62 -4.81 5.20 -14.09
N ILE A 63 -3.70 4.48 -14.25
CA ILE A 63 -2.49 4.60 -13.43
C ILE A 63 -1.36 5.19 -14.26
N THR A 64 -0.62 6.11 -13.64
CA THR A 64 0.60 6.67 -14.22
C THR A 64 1.80 5.89 -13.71
N TYR A 65 2.56 5.31 -14.64
CA TYR A 65 3.80 4.60 -14.31
C TYR A 65 5.01 5.52 -14.44
N VAL A 66 5.77 5.67 -13.35
CA VAL A 66 6.91 6.59 -13.28
C VAL A 66 8.19 5.80 -12.97
N PRO A 67 9.30 6.00 -13.72
CA PRO A 67 10.56 5.34 -13.41
C PRO A 67 11.15 5.88 -12.09
N ARG A 68 11.51 4.98 -11.18
CA ARG A 68 12.13 5.29 -9.89
C ARG A 68 13.34 4.41 -9.63
N LYS A 69 14.37 4.98 -9.03
CA LYS A 69 15.49 4.21 -8.48
C LYS A 69 15.06 3.59 -7.16
N VAL A 70 15.34 2.30 -6.99
CA VAL A 70 14.97 1.54 -5.80
C VAL A 70 16.14 0.70 -5.30
N TRP A 71 16.20 0.51 -3.98
CA TRP A 71 16.94 -0.59 -3.38
C TRP A 71 16.10 -1.86 -3.42
N VAL A 72 16.73 -2.96 -3.81
CA VAL A 72 16.17 -4.30 -3.70
C VAL A 72 16.67 -4.91 -2.39
N VAL A 73 15.74 -5.18 -1.48
CA VAL A 73 16.04 -5.65 -0.13
C VAL A 73 15.26 -6.91 0.18
N GLU A 74 15.99 -7.99 0.44
CA GLU A 74 15.46 -9.24 0.96
C GLU A 74 15.11 -9.08 2.45
N GLN A 75 13.95 -9.58 2.83
CA GLN A 75 13.43 -9.61 4.18
C GLN A 75 12.96 -11.03 4.49
N MET A 76 13.61 -11.67 5.45
CA MET A 76 13.26 -13.01 5.92
C MET A 76 12.76 -12.95 7.37
N PRO A 77 11.54 -13.40 7.67
CA PRO A 77 11.03 -13.53 9.03
C PRO A 77 11.95 -14.38 9.91
N LYS A 78 12.10 -13.98 11.18
CA LYS A 78 12.80 -14.79 12.20
C LYS A 78 11.86 -15.76 12.92
N ASP A 79 10.57 -15.44 12.93
CA ASP A 79 9.54 -16.23 13.59
C ASP A 79 9.15 -17.42 12.70
N PRO A 80 9.32 -18.67 13.17
CA PRO A 80 8.92 -19.85 12.40
C PRO A 80 7.41 -19.95 12.15
N TYR A 81 6.59 -19.25 12.96
CA TYR A 81 5.13 -19.22 12.80
C TYR A 81 4.66 -18.12 11.84
N TYR A 82 5.55 -17.32 11.26
CA TYR A 82 5.16 -16.34 10.26
C TYR A 82 4.77 -17.03 8.95
N ASN A 83 3.57 -16.78 8.43
CA ASN A 83 3.01 -17.54 7.30
C ASN A 83 3.83 -17.50 6.00
N TRP A 84 4.74 -16.54 5.85
CA TRP A 84 5.50 -16.32 4.62
C TRP A 84 6.99 -16.55 4.79
N GLY A 85 7.65 -16.90 3.68
CA GLY A 85 9.09 -17.03 3.58
C GLY A 85 9.75 -15.71 3.19
N LEU A 86 10.56 -15.77 2.13
CA LEU A 86 11.31 -14.61 1.65
C LEU A 86 10.38 -13.52 1.11
N HIS A 87 10.59 -12.29 1.55
CA HIS A 87 10.04 -11.10 0.88
C HIS A 87 11.16 -10.37 0.15
N VAL A 88 10.95 -10.01 -1.12
CA VAL A 88 11.82 -9.09 -1.86
C VAL A 88 11.12 -7.74 -1.95
N ASN A 89 11.67 -6.72 -1.32
CA ASN A 89 11.09 -5.37 -1.27
C ASN A 89 11.83 -4.46 -2.25
N TYR A 90 11.05 -3.66 -2.99
CA TYR A 90 11.56 -2.63 -3.89
C TYR A 90 11.31 -1.27 -3.24
N ILE A 91 12.32 -0.77 -2.53
CA ILE A 91 12.26 0.41 -1.68
C ILE A 91 12.74 1.63 -2.46
N ASP A 92 11.89 2.62 -2.64
CA ASP A 92 12.22 3.89 -3.29
C ASP A 92 13.37 4.61 -2.61
N GLN A 93 14.37 5.04 -3.38
CA GLN A 93 15.57 5.67 -2.82
C GLN A 93 15.34 7.08 -2.27
N GLU A 94 14.27 7.77 -2.70
CA GLU A 94 13.98 9.14 -2.28
C GLU A 94 12.91 9.19 -1.19
N THR A 95 11.89 8.34 -1.30
CA THR A 95 10.71 8.35 -0.41
C THR A 95 10.72 7.23 0.62
N TYR A 96 11.60 6.24 0.48
CA TYR A 96 11.69 5.05 1.34
C TYR A 96 10.43 4.15 1.32
N THR A 97 9.50 4.40 0.40
CA THR A 97 8.27 3.63 0.23
C THR A 97 8.52 2.33 -0.53
N ILE A 98 7.81 1.27 -0.13
CA ILE A 98 7.83 -0.03 -0.81
C ILE A 98 6.75 -0.02 -1.90
N TRP A 99 7.17 0.13 -3.15
CA TRP A 99 6.26 0.13 -4.30
C TRP A 99 5.84 -1.28 -4.72
N TYR A 100 6.82 -2.19 -4.74
CA TYR A 100 6.61 -3.59 -5.03
C TYR A 100 7.15 -4.47 -3.92
N LYS A 101 6.47 -5.60 -3.75
CA LYS A 101 6.96 -6.71 -2.96
C LYS A 101 6.71 -8.02 -3.70
N GLU A 102 7.69 -8.90 -3.71
CA GLU A 102 7.47 -10.31 -3.99
C GLU A 102 7.45 -11.05 -2.67
N VAL A 103 6.41 -11.85 -2.42
CA VAL A 103 6.23 -12.61 -1.18
C VAL A 103 6.20 -14.09 -1.53
N CYS A 104 7.19 -14.83 -1.07
CA CYS A 104 7.26 -16.27 -1.28
C CYS A 104 6.60 -17.03 -0.11
N GLU A 105 5.98 -18.17 -0.40
CA GLU A 105 5.64 -19.16 0.63
C GLU A 105 6.90 -19.68 1.36
N GLN A 106 6.75 -20.22 2.56
CA GLN A 106 7.89 -20.76 3.32
C GLN A 106 8.64 -21.87 2.57
N SER A 107 7.94 -22.70 1.80
CA SER A 107 8.56 -23.75 0.97
C SER A 107 9.32 -23.19 -0.23
N GLY A 108 9.04 -21.95 -0.64
CA GLY A 108 9.56 -21.33 -1.85
C GLY A 108 8.81 -21.71 -3.14
N ASP A 109 7.75 -22.53 -3.04
CA ASP A 109 7.05 -23.09 -4.20
C ASP A 109 6.15 -22.09 -4.94
N SER A 110 5.83 -20.96 -4.31
CA SER A 110 4.97 -19.95 -4.90
C SER A 110 5.39 -18.55 -4.50
N ARG A 111 4.94 -17.59 -5.31
CA ARG A 111 5.25 -16.18 -5.20
C ARG A 111 4.02 -15.35 -5.50
N ILE A 112 3.75 -14.39 -4.63
CA ILE A 112 2.74 -13.36 -4.84
C ILE A 112 3.47 -12.04 -5.11
N TRP A 113 3.14 -11.41 -6.23
CA TRP A 113 3.56 -10.04 -6.51
C TRP A 113 2.54 -9.09 -5.90
N VAL A 114 3.03 -8.12 -5.15
CA VAL A 114 2.24 -7.08 -4.51
C VAL A 114 2.66 -5.74 -5.10
N SER A 115 1.71 -5.04 -5.70
CA SER A 115 1.87 -3.69 -6.23
C SER A 115 1.04 -2.71 -5.44
N SER A 116 1.72 -1.72 -4.88
CA SER A 116 1.10 -0.60 -4.17
C SER A 116 0.70 0.50 -5.16
N LEU A 117 -0.60 0.71 -5.32
CA LEU A 117 -1.17 1.83 -6.09
C LEU A 117 -1.37 3.00 -5.11
N MET A 118 -0.49 3.99 -5.19
CA MET A 118 -0.42 5.08 -4.19
C MET A 118 -0.37 6.46 -4.85
N HIS A 119 -0.58 7.51 -4.07
CA HIS A 119 -0.26 8.88 -4.46
C HIS A 119 0.53 9.61 -3.37
N TYR A 120 0.97 10.83 -3.70
CA TYR A 120 1.55 11.77 -2.76
C TYR A 120 0.47 12.72 -2.23
N SER A 121 0.40 12.85 -0.91
CA SER A 121 -0.53 13.78 -0.26
C SER A 121 0.19 14.74 0.69
N GLU A 122 -0.30 15.97 0.80
CA GLU A 122 0.29 17.00 1.68
C GLU A 122 -0.77 17.83 2.42
N GLY A 123 -0.54 18.06 3.71
CA GLY A 123 -1.36 18.91 4.57
C GLY A 123 -0.91 20.37 4.55
N SER A 124 -1.75 21.26 5.08
CA SER A 124 -1.48 22.70 5.07
C SER A 124 -0.21 23.13 5.81
N SER A 125 0.32 22.31 6.73
CA SER A 125 1.58 22.59 7.42
C SER A 125 2.83 22.09 6.67
N GLY A 126 2.67 21.47 5.50
CA GLY A 126 3.74 20.83 4.74
C GLY A 126 4.05 19.39 5.17
N LYS A 127 3.32 18.86 6.16
CA LYS A 127 3.36 17.42 6.49
C LYS A 127 2.84 16.63 5.30
N ASN A 128 3.59 15.62 4.89
CA ASN A 128 3.26 14.84 3.71
C ASN A 128 3.26 13.34 3.98
N ASN A 129 2.69 12.61 3.03
CA ASN A 129 2.74 11.17 2.95
C ASN A 129 3.07 10.77 1.51
N ALA A 130 4.33 10.42 1.29
CA ALA A 130 4.79 9.84 0.03
C ALA A 130 4.45 8.35 0.01
N GLY A 131 3.20 8.02 -0.30
CA GLY A 131 2.71 6.64 -0.24
C GLY A 131 1.30 6.51 0.33
N ASP A 132 0.42 7.52 0.17
CA ASP A 132 -0.97 7.36 0.55
C ASP A 132 -1.63 6.29 -0.32
N HIS A 133 -2.06 5.21 0.33
CA HIS A 133 -2.47 3.97 -0.31
C HIS A 133 -3.92 4.02 -0.79
N ASP A 134 -4.11 3.90 -2.11
CA ASP A 134 -5.43 3.84 -2.73
C ASP A 134 -5.88 2.42 -3.03
N ALA A 135 -4.96 1.57 -3.47
CA ALA A 135 -5.25 0.17 -3.72
C ALA A 135 -3.99 -0.69 -3.70
N GLN A 136 -4.20 -1.99 -3.49
CA GLN A 136 -3.16 -3.00 -3.51
C GLN A 136 -3.54 -4.08 -4.52
N LEU A 137 -2.66 -4.33 -5.48
CA LEU A 137 -2.83 -5.38 -6.47
C LEU A 137 -1.93 -6.55 -6.10
N TYR A 138 -2.55 -7.71 -5.90
CA TYR A 138 -1.91 -8.99 -5.64
C TYR A 138 -2.02 -9.84 -6.89
N ILE A 139 -0.90 -10.38 -7.38
CA ILE A 139 -0.87 -11.32 -8.50
C ILE A 139 -0.23 -12.61 -7.99
N ASP A 140 -1.06 -13.65 -7.89
CA ASP A 140 -0.63 -14.99 -7.53
C ASP A 140 -0.28 -15.76 -8.82
N GLU A 141 1.01 -15.99 -9.01
CA GLU A 141 1.53 -16.67 -10.20
C GLU A 141 1.13 -18.15 -10.25
N LYS A 142 0.93 -18.79 -9.09
CA LYS A 142 0.63 -20.23 -8.99
C LYS A 142 -0.81 -20.51 -9.33
N SER A 143 -1.73 -19.69 -8.83
CA SER A 143 -3.17 -19.83 -9.14
C SER A 143 -3.59 -19.09 -10.41
N HIS A 144 -2.68 -18.35 -11.06
CA HIS A 144 -2.96 -17.50 -12.22
C HIS A 144 -4.11 -16.51 -11.94
N HIS A 145 -4.15 -15.97 -10.74
CA HIS A 145 -5.22 -15.10 -10.27
C HIS A 145 -4.65 -13.77 -9.77
N ALA A 146 -5.42 -12.69 -9.91
CA ALA A 146 -5.08 -11.40 -9.37
C ALA A 146 -6.26 -10.79 -8.61
N THR A 147 -5.95 -10.17 -7.48
CA THR A 147 -6.90 -9.51 -6.60
C THR A 147 -6.49 -8.07 -6.42
N CYS A 148 -7.41 -7.13 -6.62
CA CYS A 148 -7.19 -5.73 -6.30
C CYS A 148 -8.07 -5.34 -5.12
N VAL A 149 -7.45 -4.81 -4.06
CA VAL A 149 -8.14 -4.31 -2.87
C VAL A 149 -8.03 -2.80 -2.88
N SER A 150 -9.14 -2.10 -3.13
CA SER A 150 -9.19 -0.65 -3.10
C SER A 150 -9.64 -0.13 -1.73
N ARG A 151 -9.12 1.04 -1.37
CA ARG A 151 -9.56 1.78 -0.19
C ARG A 151 -10.82 2.56 -0.54
N SER A 152 -11.91 2.28 0.15
CA SER A 152 -13.10 3.12 0.13
C SER A 152 -12.81 4.43 0.87
N ALA A 153 -13.18 5.56 0.26
CA ALA A 153 -13.13 6.85 0.95
C ALA A 153 -14.21 6.85 2.05
N HIS A 154 -13.79 7.03 3.31
CA HIS A 154 -14.68 7.16 4.46
C HIS A 154 -14.29 8.41 5.25
N PRO A 155 -15.26 9.21 5.76
CA PRO A 155 -14.96 10.40 6.57
C PRO A 155 -14.10 10.11 7.80
N GLU A 156 -14.16 8.88 8.33
CA GLU A 156 -13.37 8.42 9.49
C GLU A 156 -12.13 7.61 9.07
N SER A 157 -11.63 7.78 7.85
CA SER A 157 -10.41 7.13 7.38
C SER A 157 -9.20 8.04 7.59
N PHE A 158 -8.35 7.66 8.54
CA PHE A 158 -7.12 8.39 8.86
C PHE A 158 -5.94 7.85 8.03
N ILE A 159 -5.13 8.74 7.47
CA ILE A 159 -3.85 8.42 6.83
C ILE A 159 -2.69 8.49 7.83
N TYR A 160 -2.87 9.22 8.92
CA TYR A 160 -1.95 9.28 10.04
C TYR A 160 -2.72 9.41 11.35
N MET A 161 -2.30 8.65 12.37
CA MET A 161 -2.81 8.76 13.73
C MET A 161 -1.63 8.78 14.71
N PRO A 162 -1.50 9.80 15.57
CA PRO A 162 -0.45 9.83 16.57
C PRO A 162 -0.69 8.75 17.64
N ALA A 163 0.40 8.22 18.21
CA ALA A 163 0.32 7.16 19.23
C ALA A 163 -0.52 7.56 20.45
N SER A 164 -0.59 8.85 20.78
CA SER A 164 -1.47 9.39 21.84
C SER A 164 -2.96 9.15 21.60
N THR A 165 -3.37 8.86 20.36
CA THR A 165 -4.76 8.58 19.97
C THR A 165 -5.06 7.08 19.77
N LEU A 166 -4.02 6.25 19.70
CA LEU A 166 -4.12 4.78 19.52
C LEU A 166 -3.55 4.09 20.76
N ASP A 167 -4.27 4.20 21.87
CA ASP A 167 -3.95 3.51 23.12
C ASP A 167 -4.13 1.98 22.96
N PRO A 168 -3.30 1.12 23.59
CA PRO A 168 -3.47 -0.34 23.54
C PRO A 168 -4.88 -0.83 23.93
N GLY A 169 -5.57 -0.11 24.81
CA GLY A 169 -6.96 -0.37 25.20
C GLY A 169 -7.96 -0.23 24.06
N PHE A 170 -7.61 0.46 22.96
CA PHE A 170 -8.39 0.48 21.73
C PHE A 170 -8.56 -0.94 21.15
N PHE A 171 -7.53 -1.78 21.25
CA PHE A 171 -7.55 -3.17 20.78
C PHE A 171 -7.91 -4.16 21.90
N SER A 172 -8.85 -3.77 22.78
CA SER A 172 -9.34 -4.64 23.85
C SER A 172 -10.66 -5.30 23.47
N SER A 173 -10.92 -6.48 24.05
CA SER A 173 -12.19 -7.20 23.87
C SER A 173 -13.40 -6.32 24.24
N ASN A 174 -13.26 -5.47 25.27
CA ASN A 174 -14.33 -4.56 25.68
C ASN A 174 -14.65 -3.53 24.59
N ASN A 175 -13.62 -2.95 23.96
CA ASN A 175 -13.82 -1.99 22.89
C ASN A 175 -14.42 -2.64 21.63
N PHE A 176 -14.00 -3.85 21.28
CA PHE A 176 -14.60 -4.60 20.16
C PHE A 176 -16.10 -4.91 20.39
N LEU A 177 -16.50 -5.21 21.64
CA LEU A 177 -17.91 -5.42 21.98
C LEU A 177 -18.73 -4.13 21.84
N LEU A 178 -18.15 -2.98 22.16
CA LEU A 178 -18.83 -1.68 21.99
C LEU A 178 -19.04 -1.34 20.51
N LEU A 179 -18.06 -1.61 19.65
CA LEU A 179 -18.12 -1.35 18.20
C LEU A 179 -19.00 -2.35 17.42
N SER A 180 -19.44 -3.44 18.06
CA SER A 180 -20.28 -4.46 17.43
C SER A 180 -21.79 -4.17 17.44
N LYS A 181 -22.20 -3.07 18.05
CA LYS A 181 -23.60 -2.61 18.15
C LYS A 181 -23.88 -1.50 17.15
#